data_AF-A0A916G4E1-F1
#
_entry.id   AF-A0A916G4E1-F1
#
_cell.length_a   1.000
_cell.length_b   1.000
_cell.length_c   1.000
_cell.angle_alpha   90.00
_cell.angle_beta   90.00
_cell.angle_gamma   90.00
#
_symmetry.space_group_name_H-M   'P 1'
#
loop_
_entity.id
_entity.type
_entity.pdbx_description
1 polymer ?
#
loop_
_entity_poly.entity_id
_entity_poly.type
_entity_poly.pdbx_seq_one_letter_code
_entity_poly.pdbx_strand_id
1 'polypeptide(L)' 'MADYRKTLNMPDTPFPMRGDLAKREPGWVKDWQERNLYRKIREAAKGRPRYVLHDGPPYANGDIHIGHAVNKIL' A
#
# COMPACT_ATOMS: atom_id res chain seq x y z
N MET A 1 39.70 7.59 26.21
CA MET A 1 39.69 7.78 24.74
C MET A 1 38.40 8.51 24.40
N ALA A 2 38.44 9.62 23.66
CA ALA A 2 37.24 10.41 23.37
C ALA A 2 36.26 9.63 22.47
N ASP A 3 34.96 9.69 22.77
CA ASP A 3 33.90 9.04 21.98
C ASP A 3 33.52 9.92 20.78
N TYR A 4 34.27 9.75 19.68
CA TYR A 4 34.06 10.46 18.41
C TYR A 4 32.77 10.06 17.68
N ARG A 5 32.04 9.02 18.14
CA ARG A 5 30.77 8.64 17.52
C ARG A 5 29.73 9.75 17.64
N LYS A 6 29.79 10.55 18.71
CA LYS A 6 28.86 11.66 18.98
C LYS A 6 29.14 12.91 18.13
N THR A 7 30.27 12.96 17.43
CA THR A 7 30.63 14.09 16.54
C THR A 7 30.25 13.83 15.08
N LEU A 8 29.63 12.69 14.78
CA LEU A 8 29.24 12.28 13.44
C LEU A 8 27.73 12.43 13.25
N ASN A 9 27.30 12.98 12.12
CA ASN A 9 25.89 13.04 11.73
C ASN A 9 25.46 11.69 11.17
N MET A 10 25.03 10.80 12.06
CA MET A 10 24.54 9.48 11.70
C MET A 10 23.08 9.55 11.21
N PRO A 11 22.70 8.76 10.20
CA PRO A 11 21.29 8.58 9.87
C PRO A 11 20.53 7.98 11.04
N ASP A 12 19.44 8.64 11.43
CA ASP A 12 18.50 8.16 12.43
C ASP A 12 17.09 8.15 11.82
N THR A 13 16.41 7.02 11.95
CA THR A 13 15.07 6.85 11.39
C THR A 13 14.23 5.89 12.24
N PRO A 14 12.96 6.23 12.51
CA PRO A 14 12.03 5.30 13.12
C PRO A 14 11.59 4.19 12.16
N PHE A 15 11.98 4.25 10.87
CA PHE A 15 11.62 3.24 9.88
C PHE A 15 12.30 1.90 10.19
N PRO A 16 11.53 0.82 10.44
CA PRO A 16 12.11 -0.46 10.79
C PRO A 16 12.83 -1.07 9.59
N MET A 17 14.01 -1.63 9.82
CA MET A 17 14.77 -2.31 8.77
C MET A 17 14.06 -3.59 8.27
N ARG A 18 13.25 -4.25 9.11
CA ARG A 18 12.46 -5.42 8.73
C ARG A 18 11.04 -4.99 8.33
N GLY A 19 10.53 -5.56 7.24
CA GLY A 19 9.20 -5.26 6.72
C GLY A 19 8.07 -5.65 7.68
N ASP A 20 8.02 -6.90 8.14
CA ASP A 20 6.91 -7.51 8.92
C ASP A 20 5.53 -7.30 8.25
N LEU A 21 5.50 -7.47 6.92
CA LEU A 21 4.39 -7.08 6.06
C LEU A 21 3.08 -7.79 6.41
N ALA A 22 3.11 -9.09 6.66
CA ALA A 22 1.91 -9.86 7.02
C ALA A 22 1.14 -9.29 8.24
N LYS A 23 1.83 -8.60 9.15
CA LYS A 23 1.20 -7.91 10.29
C LYS A 23 0.84 -6.45 9.99
N ARG A 24 1.65 -5.76 9.19
CA ARG A 24 1.48 -4.31 8.92
C ARG A 24 0.45 -4.01 7.83
N GLU A 25 0.42 -4.80 6.77
CA GLU A 25 -0.46 -4.61 5.61
C GLU A 25 -1.95 -4.57 5.98
N PRO A 26 -2.47 -5.46 6.87
CA PRO A 26 -3.85 -5.35 7.32
C PRO A 26 -4.17 -4.00 7.99
N GLY A 27 -3.21 -3.44 8.73
CA GLY A 27 -3.34 -2.12 9.36
C GLY A 27 -3.40 -0.99 8.32
N TRP A 28 -2.61 -1.08 7.25
CA TRP A 28 -2.64 -0.10 6.16
C TRP A 28 -3.97 -0.13 5.40
N VAL A 29 -4.48 -1.32 5.07
CA VAL A 29 -5.77 -1.47 4.39
C VAL A 29 -6.89 -0.87 5.24
N LYS A 30 -6.88 -1.12 6.55
CA LYS A 30 -7.84 -0.54 7.49
C LYS A 30 -7.76 0.99 7.52
N ASP A 31 -6.56 1.56 7.64
CA ASP A 31 -6.37 3.03 7.62
C ASP A 31 -6.90 3.65 6.31
N TRP A 32 -6.62 3.03 5.16
CA TRP A 32 -7.12 3.50 3.87
C TRP A 32 -8.64 3.50 3.78
N GLN A 33 -9.29 2.47 4.34
CA GLN A 33 -10.74 2.36 4.39
C GLN A 33 -11.36 3.42 5.31
N GLU A 34 -10.85 3.55 6.54
CA GLU A 34 -11.32 4.55 7.51
C GLU A 34 -11.20 5.98 6.96
N ARG A 35 -10.08 6.26 6.28
CA ARG A 35 -9.81 7.57 5.67
C ARG A 35 -10.57 7.80 4.37
N ASN A 36 -11.32 6.82 3.88
CA ASN A 36 -12.02 6.83 2.59
C ASN A 36 -11.07 7.23 1.44
N LEU A 37 -9.87 6.63 1.41
CA LEU A 37 -8.78 7.05 0.53
C LEU A 37 -9.18 7.01 -0.95
N TYR A 38 -9.86 5.95 -1.38
CA TYR A 38 -10.30 5.82 -2.77
C TYR A 38 -11.20 6.99 -3.21
N ARG A 39 -12.17 7.39 -2.37
CA ARG A 39 -13.04 8.54 -2.64
C ARG A 39 -12.23 9.82 -2.79
N LYS A 40 -11.26 10.06 -1.90
CA LYS A 40 -10.38 11.23 -1.98
C LYS A 40 -9.54 11.27 -3.26
N ILE A 41 -9.03 10.11 -3.70
CA ILE A 41 -8.32 9.99 -4.98
C ILE A 41 -9.24 10.37 -6.14
N ARG A 42 -10.50 9.90 -6.14
CA ARG A 42 -11.50 10.24 -7.17
C ARG A 42 -11.82 11.74 -7.18
N GLU A 43 -11.91 12.37 -6.01
CA GLU A 43 -12.13 13.81 -5.87
C GLU A 43 -10.95 14.62 -6.42
N ALA A 44 -9.72 14.26 -6.07
CA ALA A 44 -8.50 14.92 -6.54
C ALA A 44 -8.25 14.74 -8.05
N ALA A 45 -8.80 13.68 -8.64
CA ALA A 45 -8.70 13.39 -10.07
C ALA A 45 -9.79 14.07 -10.93
N LYS A 46 -10.70 14.86 -10.33
CA LYS A 46 -11.75 15.57 -11.09
C LYS A 46 -11.14 16.43 -12.20
N GLY A 47 -11.72 16.35 -13.40
CA GLY A 47 -11.28 17.10 -14.58
C GLY A 47 -10.12 16.47 -15.37
N ARG A 48 -9.47 15.41 -14.87
CA ARG A 48 -8.46 14.67 -15.65
C ARG A 48 -9.13 13.87 -16.77
N PRO A 49 -8.41 13.59 -17.89
CA PRO A 49 -8.89 12.68 -18.92
C PRO A 49 -9.38 11.36 -18.32
N ARG A 50 -10.55 10.90 -18.76
CA ARG A 50 -11.16 9.70 -18.20
C ARG A 50 -10.41 8.47 -18.69
N TYR A 51 -9.94 7.67 -17.74
CA TYR A 51 -9.48 6.30 -17.97
C TYR A 51 -10.47 5.34 -17.32
N VAL A 52 -10.90 4.31 -18.06
CA VAL A 52 -11.85 3.28 -17.59
C VAL A 52 -11.20 1.92 -17.78
N LEU A 53 -10.92 1.24 -16.67
CA LEU A 53 -10.49 -0.16 -16.65
C LEU A 53 -11.71 -1.00 -16.33
N HIS A 54 -12.19 -1.78 -17.30
CA HIS A 54 -13.31 -2.69 -17.10
C HIS A 54 -12.81 -4.00 -16.51
N ASP A 55 -13.29 -4.33 -15.31
CA ASP A 55 -12.94 -5.56 -14.64
C ASP A 55 -13.86 -6.72 -15.08
N GLY A 56 -13.26 -7.87 -15.37
CA GLY A 56 -14.01 -9.09 -15.68
C GLY A 56 -14.61 -9.68 -14.39
N PRO A 57 -15.93 -9.92 -14.32
CA PRO A 57 -16.54 -10.48 -13.13
C PRO A 57 -16.01 -11.91 -12.91
N PRO A 58 -15.36 -12.22 -11.77
CA PRO A 58 -14.97 -13.58 -11.47
C PRO A 58 -16.20 -14.43 -11.16
N TYR A 59 -16.11 -15.74 -11.40
CA TYR A 59 -17.12 -16.66 -10.89
C TYR A 59 -17.08 -16.69 -9.36
N ALA A 60 -18.23 -16.57 -8.71
CA ALA A 60 -18.36 -16.57 -7.25
C ALA A 60 -18.30 -17.97 -6.61
N ASN A 61 -17.72 -18.95 -7.31
CA ASN A 61 -17.65 -20.34 -6.87
C ASN A 61 -16.18 -20.75 -6.69
N GLY A 62 -15.81 -21.18 -5.48
CA GLY A 62 -14.48 -21.69 -5.15
C GLY A 62 -13.50 -20.63 -4.63
N ASP A 63 -12.31 -21.11 -4.26
CA ASP A 63 -11.25 -20.29 -3.68
C ASP A 63 -10.45 -19.51 -4.74
N ILE A 64 -9.91 -18.38 -4.30
CA ILE A 64 -9.04 -17.53 -5.12
C ILE A 64 -7.67 -18.21 -5.27
N HIS A 65 -7.35 -18.65 -6.48
CA HIS A 65 -5.99 -19.09 -6.85
C HIS A 65 -5.07 -17.95 -7.36
N ILE A 66 -3.78 -18.24 -7.53
CA ILE A 66 -2.75 -17.26 -7.96
C ILE A 66 -3.08 -16.48 -9.24
N GLY A 67 -3.76 -17.10 -10.21
CA GLY A 67 -4.22 -16.41 -11.42
C GLY A 67 -5.16 -15.23 -11.16
N HIS A 68 -6.00 -15.30 -10.13
CA HIS A 68 -6.84 -14.17 -9.72
C HIS A 68 -6.00 -13.04 -9.14
N ALA A 69 -5.00 -13.36 -8.32
CA ALA A 69 -4.09 -12.36 -7.75
C ALA A 69 -3.34 -11.62 -8.86
N VAL A 70 -2.79 -12.36 -9.83
CA VAL A 70 -2.10 -11.78 -10.99
C VAL A 70 -3.04 -10.87 -11.78
N ASN A 71 -4.27 -11.29 -12.06
CA ASN A 71 -5.25 -10.48 -12.80
C ASN A 71 -5.66 -9.18 -12.08
N LYS A 72 -5.72 -9.16 -10.74
CA LYS A 72 -6.12 -7.96 -9.98
C LYS A 72 -4.96 -7.03 -9.63
N ILE A 73 -3.72 -7.50 -9.74
CA ILE A 73 -2.51 -6.72 -9.48
C ILE A 73 -2.04 -5.98 -10.74
N LEU A 74 -2.24 -6.58 -11.93
CA LEU A 74 -1.93 -6.00 -13.23
C LEU A 74 -3.01 -5.01 -13.69
#